data_AF-A0A938TKI3-F1
#
_entry.id   AF-A0A938TKI3-F1
#
_cell.length_a   1.000
_cell.length_b   1.000
_cell.length_c   1.000
_cell.angle_alpha   90.00
_cell.angle_beta   90.00
_cell.angle_gamma   90.00
#
_symmetry.space_group_name_H-M   'P 1'
#
loop_
_entity.id
_entity.type
_entity.pdbx_description
1 polymer ?
#
loop_
_entity_poly.entity_id
_entity_poly.type
_entity_poly.pdbx_seq_one_letter_code
_entity_poly.pdbx_strand_id
1 'polypeptide(L)'
;MTSLSEQPNNAIILGMPCSGIRVTAAIFARQGYFLVSDATVEAHSGDEYNPSDRSEAMRLVEHNATLLRRSGFRRHNTWLFDRVTDQQTESLRTMRPTPEDHAFAADCAARRPWLWSDSRLCYTLAYWWRLIDQENTRVLVLQRRPEETWKDFLHLGWRDDTKANRADVLSRIDHHLDAAMLCIERHRIPHLVVHYDQFLAAPATTAARIGQVFGLSLAADDLGVHAMGEDKLLNSVRFAQRISALNNTEQPLAANVIQVDGMSTNRDIAR
;
A
#
# COMPACT_ATOMS: atom_id res chain seq x y z
N MET A 1 13.17 12.29 -38.33
CA MET A 1 12.91 12.67 -36.93
C MET A 1 11.88 11.70 -36.40
N THR A 2 12.32 10.55 -35.90
CA THR A 2 11.48 9.65 -35.12
C THR A 2 11.07 10.46 -33.88
N SER A 3 9.78 10.74 -33.75
CA SER A 3 9.21 11.25 -32.50
C SER A 3 9.74 10.34 -31.40
N LEU A 4 10.53 10.91 -30.48
CA LEU A 4 10.81 10.28 -29.20
C LEU A 4 9.42 10.04 -28.61
N SER A 5 8.92 8.81 -28.71
CA SER A 5 7.74 8.41 -27.96
C SER A 5 8.07 8.74 -26.51
N GLU A 6 7.37 9.73 -25.95
CA GLU A 6 7.58 10.12 -24.54
C GLU A 6 7.49 8.84 -23.71
N GLN A 7 8.56 8.54 -22.97
CA GLN A 7 8.59 7.34 -22.14
C GLN A 7 7.46 7.43 -21.10
N PRO A 8 6.76 6.33 -20.80
CA PRO A 8 5.74 6.34 -19.76
C PRO A 8 6.30 6.83 -18.42
N ASN A 9 5.51 7.60 -17.68
CA ASN A 9 5.88 8.08 -16.36
C ASN A 9 5.86 6.93 -15.34
N ASN A 10 6.75 6.93 -14.35
CA ASN A 10 6.63 6.07 -13.19
C ASN A 10 5.33 6.39 -12.43
N ALA A 11 4.78 5.39 -11.76
CA ALA A 11 3.48 5.51 -11.12
C ALA A 11 3.54 5.18 -9.63
N ILE A 12 2.83 6.00 -8.85
CA ILE A 12 2.46 5.69 -7.47
C ILE A 12 0.94 5.68 -7.39
N ILE A 13 0.35 4.57 -6.95
CA ILE A 13 -1.09 4.46 -6.68
C ILE A 13 -1.32 4.64 -5.18
N LEU A 14 -2.13 5.64 -4.85
CA LEU A 14 -2.58 5.95 -3.49
C LEU A 14 -4.07 5.63 -3.37
N GLY A 15 -4.47 5.25 -2.17
CA GLY A 15 -5.87 5.01 -1.82
C GLY A 15 -5.98 4.23 -0.52
N MET A 16 -7.18 4.20 0.03
CA MET A 16 -7.52 3.29 1.11
C MET A 16 -7.67 1.85 0.59
N PRO A 17 -7.56 0.83 1.46
CA PRO A 17 -7.97 -0.52 1.09
C PRO A 17 -9.40 -0.54 0.54
N CYS A 18 -9.67 -1.46 -0.38
CA CYS A 18 -10.95 -1.57 -1.10
C CYS A 18 -11.32 -0.39 -2.03
N SER A 19 -10.40 0.54 -2.31
CA SER A 19 -10.64 1.63 -3.29
C SER A 19 -10.35 1.27 -4.75
N GLY A 20 -9.97 0.02 -5.02
CA GLY A 20 -9.62 -0.44 -6.37
C GLY A 20 -8.13 -0.41 -6.69
N ILE A 21 -7.26 -0.14 -5.71
CA ILE A 21 -5.78 -0.11 -5.85
C ILE A 21 -5.24 -1.31 -6.64
N ARG A 22 -5.63 -2.52 -6.25
CA ARG A 22 -5.16 -3.75 -6.89
C ARG A 22 -5.58 -3.85 -8.36
N VAL A 23 -6.82 -3.50 -8.67
CA VAL A 23 -7.29 -3.58 -10.07
C VAL A 23 -6.60 -2.53 -10.92
N THR A 24 -6.41 -1.33 -10.38
CA THR A 24 -5.62 -0.29 -11.03
C THR A 24 -4.17 -0.74 -11.23
N ALA A 25 -3.54 -1.36 -10.23
CA ALA A 25 -2.18 -1.86 -10.36
C ALA A 25 -2.04 -2.92 -11.46
N ALA A 26 -3.02 -3.81 -11.60
CA ALA A 26 -3.07 -4.78 -12.68
C ALA A 26 -3.17 -4.14 -14.07
N ILE A 27 -3.84 -2.98 -14.22
CA ILE A 27 -3.87 -2.22 -15.48
C ILE A 27 -2.44 -1.80 -15.85
N PHE A 28 -1.72 -1.14 -14.93
CA PHE A 28 -0.34 -0.70 -15.16
C PHE A 28 0.61 -1.86 -15.46
N ALA A 29 0.47 -2.98 -14.75
CA ALA A 29 1.26 -4.19 -15.01
C ALA A 29 1.05 -4.72 -16.44
N ARG A 30 -0.19 -4.75 -16.93
CA ARG A 30 -0.51 -5.12 -18.33
C ARG A 30 0.11 -4.16 -19.36
N GLN A 31 0.37 -2.92 -18.96
CA GLN A 31 1.07 -1.92 -19.78
C GLN A 31 2.61 -1.97 -19.64
N GLY A 32 3.15 -3.03 -19.02
CA GLY A 32 4.59 -3.26 -18.92
C GLY A 32 5.27 -2.56 -17.75
N TYR A 33 4.52 -2.05 -16.76
CA TYR A 33 5.14 -1.48 -15.56
C TYR A 33 5.78 -2.58 -14.73
N PHE A 34 7.01 -2.33 -14.28
CA PHE A 34 7.64 -3.15 -13.26
C PHE A 34 6.90 -2.94 -11.94
N LEU A 35 6.14 -3.95 -11.52
CA LEU A 35 5.68 -4.07 -10.15
C LEU A 35 6.90 -4.41 -9.30
N VAL A 36 7.09 -3.73 -8.18
CA VAL A 36 8.22 -3.97 -7.27
C VAL A 36 8.05 -5.29 -6.48
N SER A 37 7.59 -6.35 -7.13
CA SER A 37 7.68 -7.73 -6.67
C SER A 37 9.06 -8.28 -7.01
N ASP A 38 9.67 -9.02 -6.08
CA ASP A 38 11.01 -9.57 -6.25
C ASP A 38 11.09 -10.45 -7.51
N ALA A 39 12.10 -10.21 -8.35
CA ALA A 39 12.35 -11.02 -9.55
C ALA A 39 12.85 -12.44 -9.23
N THR A 40 13.13 -12.73 -7.96
CA THR A 40 13.60 -14.03 -7.44
C THR A 40 12.53 -14.81 -6.69
N VAL A 41 11.40 -14.17 -6.37
CA VAL A 41 10.23 -14.87 -5.89
C VAL A 41 9.53 -15.32 -7.17
N GLU A 42 9.80 -16.56 -7.59
CA GLU A 42 8.91 -17.31 -8.50
C GLU A 42 7.50 -16.85 -8.21
N ALA A 43 6.79 -16.36 -9.25
CA ALA A 43 5.40 -15.96 -9.17
C ALA A 43 4.71 -16.91 -8.20
N HIS A 44 4.51 -16.45 -6.96
CA HIS A 44 3.91 -17.31 -5.95
C HIS A 44 2.52 -17.49 -6.51
N SER A 45 2.28 -18.68 -7.09
CA SER A 45 0.98 -19.08 -7.61
C SER A 45 -0.01 -18.61 -6.59
N GLY A 46 -0.82 -17.61 -6.98
CA GLY A 46 -1.66 -16.85 -6.06
C GLY A 46 -2.13 -17.76 -4.92
N ASP A 47 -1.70 -17.46 -3.71
CA ASP A 47 -2.00 -18.34 -2.59
C ASP A 47 -3.50 -18.28 -2.28
N GLU A 48 -3.96 -19.16 -1.42
CA GLU A 48 -5.38 -19.22 -1.07
C GLU A 48 -5.90 -17.94 -0.34
N TYR A 49 -5.01 -16.98 -0.05
CA TYR A 49 -5.25 -15.67 0.54
C TYR A 49 -5.21 -14.55 -0.51
N ASN A 50 -4.68 -14.83 -1.70
CA ASN A 50 -4.60 -13.95 -2.84
C ASN A 50 -4.50 -14.74 -4.16
N PRO A 51 -5.64 -15.20 -4.73
CA PRO A 51 -5.67 -16.17 -5.85
C PRO A 51 -5.21 -15.59 -7.19
N SER A 52 -5.13 -14.27 -7.30
CA SER A 52 -4.35 -13.59 -8.34
C SER A 52 -2.96 -13.35 -7.77
N ASP A 53 -1.89 -13.76 -8.46
CA ASP A 53 -0.48 -13.52 -8.11
C ASP A 53 -0.28 -12.25 -7.27
N ARG A 54 0.56 -12.33 -6.22
CA ARG A 54 0.92 -11.18 -5.37
C ARG A 54 1.42 -10.01 -6.22
N SER A 55 0.49 -9.15 -6.61
CA SER A 55 0.75 -7.91 -7.36
C SER A 55 1.18 -6.77 -6.44
N GLU A 56 1.19 -7.01 -5.12
CA GLU A 56 1.80 -6.09 -4.16
C GLU A 56 3.28 -6.40 -4.06
N ALA A 57 4.06 -5.36 -4.29
CA ALA A 57 5.49 -5.31 -4.09
C ALA A 57 5.85 -5.61 -2.62
N MET A 58 6.04 -6.88 -2.23
CA MET A 58 6.28 -7.25 -0.82
C MET A 58 7.44 -6.47 -0.19
N ARG A 59 8.47 -6.16 -0.97
CA ARG A 59 9.56 -5.28 -0.53
C ARG A 59 9.06 -3.87 -0.17
N LEU A 60 8.23 -3.25 -1.02
CA LEU A 60 7.63 -1.93 -0.71
C LEU A 60 6.74 -2.00 0.54
N VAL A 61 5.96 -3.06 0.67
CA VAL A 61 5.13 -3.34 1.84
C VAL A 61 5.99 -3.42 3.11
N GLU A 62 7.08 -4.17 3.09
CA GLU A 62 7.98 -4.29 4.24
C GLU A 62 8.67 -2.98 4.58
N HIS A 63 9.14 -2.23 3.57
CA HIS A 63 9.72 -0.91 3.78
C HIS A 63 8.69 0.07 4.39
N ASN A 64 7.46 0.11 3.87
CA ASN A 64 6.39 0.94 4.44
C ASN A 64 6.07 0.56 5.89
N ALA A 65 6.03 -0.73 6.21
CA ALA A 65 5.84 -1.19 7.59
C ALA A 65 7.02 -0.79 8.50
N THR A 66 8.25 -0.89 8.02
CA THR A 66 9.44 -0.44 8.75
C THR A 66 9.41 1.06 9.01
N LEU A 67 9.01 1.87 8.04
CA LEU A 67 8.85 3.32 8.23
C LEU A 67 7.80 3.65 9.27
N LEU A 68 6.64 3.00 9.21
CA LEU A 68 5.59 3.17 10.21
C LEU A 68 6.07 2.76 11.62
N ARG A 69 6.82 1.66 11.75
CA ARG A 69 7.43 1.27 13.03
C ARG A 69 8.39 2.33 13.55
N ARG A 70 9.21 2.92 12.68
CA ARG A 70 10.15 4.00 13.03
C ARG A 70 9.43 5.28 13.50
N SER A 71 8.20 5.54 13.06
CA SER A 71 7.38 6.64 13.58
C SER A 71 6.63 6.30 14.88
N GLY A 72 6.70 5.04 15.34
CA GLY A 72 6.06 4.56 16.56
C GLY A 72 4.79 3.73 16.32
N PHE A 73 4.37 3.52 15.07
CA PHE A 73 3.26 2.64 14.74
C PHE A 73 3.71 1.18 14.68
N ARG A 74 3.42 0.40 15.72
CA ARG A 74 4.00 -0.95 15.91
C ARG A 74 3.37 -2.05 15.05
N ARG A 75 2.25 -1.76 14.38
CA ARG A 75 1.43 -2.76 13.69
C ARG A 75 1.70 -2.73 12.19
N HIS A 76 1.39 -3.83 11.51
CA HIS A 76 1.57 -3.92 10.06
C HIS A 76 0.36 -3.38 9.30
N ASN A 77 -0.85 -3.65 9.80
CA ASN A 77 -2.11 -3.25 9.18
C ASN A 77 -2.65 -1.98 9.84
N THR A 78 -2.84 -0.90 9.08
CA THR A 78 -3.32 0.41 9.59
C THR A 78 -4.82 0.48 9.84
N TRP A 79 -5.54 -0.61 9.58
CA TRP A 79 -7.01 -0.68 9.61
C TRP A 79 -7.56 -1.68 10.61
N LEU A 80 -6.85 -2.79 10.87
CA LEU A 80 -7.24 -3.75 11.92
C LEU A 80 -6.90 -3.27 13.33
N PHE A 81 -5.85 -2.47 13.48
CA PHE A 81 -5.36 -2.01 14.78
C PHE A 81 -5.70 -0.53 15.03
N ASP A 82 -5.07 0.09 16.03
CA ASP A 82 -5.18 1.52 16.27
C ASP A 82 -4.83 2.35 15.02
N ARG A 83 -5.36 3.56 14.93
CA ARG A 83 -5.05 4.44 13.80
C ARG A 83 -3.62 4.98 13.90
N VAL A 84 -3.01 5.25 12.76
CA VAL A 84 -1.84 6.12 12.68
C VAL A 84 -2.25 7.52 13.15
N THR A 85 -1.47 8.13 14.04
CA THR A 85 -1.78 9.45 14.60
C THR A 85 -1.17 10.59 13.78
N ASP A 86 -1.67 11.82 13.94
CA ASP A 86 -1.09 13.00 13.30
C ASP A 86 0.39 13.18 13.63
N GLN A 87 0.79 12.90 14.89
CA GLN A 87 2.18 12.96 15.32
C GLN A 87 3.05 11.92 14.58
N GLN A 88 2.53 10.70 14.38
CA GLN A 88 3.22 9.66 13.61
C GLN A 88 3.33 10.06 12.14
N THR A 89 2.27 10.63 11.56
CA THR A 89 2.27 11.15 10.18
C THR A 89 3.29 12.28 10.02
N GLU A 90 3.37 13.24 10.95
CA GLU A 90 4.38 14.31 10.93
C GLU A 90 5.80 13.78 11.10
N SER A 91 5.99 12.78 11.96
CA SER A 91 7.27 12.10 12.12
C SER A 91 7.75 11.49 10.80
N LEU A 92 6.88 10.81 10.04
CA LEU A 92 7.24 10.26 8.73
C LEU A 92 7.69 11.34 7.74
N ARG A 93 7.04 12.51 7.74
CA ARG A 93 7.40 13.64 6.84
C ARG A 93 8.80 14.18 7.11
N THR A 94 9.20 14.22 8.38
CA THR A 94 10.47 14.83 8.82
C THR A 94 11.60 13.80 8.98
N MET A 95 11.26 12.50 9.02
CA MET A 95 12.21 11.40 9.16
C MET A 95 13.24 11.41 8.03
N ARG A 96 14.51 11.14 8.34
CA ARG A 96 15.57 11.05 7.33
C ARG A 96 15.58 9.68 6.63
N PRO A 97 15.77 9.64 5.31
CA PRO A 97 16.17 8.43 4.58
C PRO A 97 17.39 7.74 5.16
N THR A 98 17.38 6.41 5.19
CA THR A 98 18.56 5.59 5.48
C THR A 98 19.24 5.14 4.18
N PRO A 99 20.49 4.65 4.23
CA PRO A 99 21.14 4.07 3.05
C PRO A 99 20.36 2.93 2.40
N GLU A 100 19.65 2.13 3.20
CA GLU A 100 18.80 1.04 2.71
C GLU A 100 17.61 1.57 1.90
N ASP A 101 16.98 2.66 2.36
CA ASP A 101 15.87 3.31 1.65
C ASP A 101 16.33 3.89 0.30
N HIS A 102 17.55 4.45 0.25
CA HIS A 102 18.18 4.90 -1.00
C HIS A 102 18.45 3.73 -1.96
N ALA A 103 19.00 2.62 -1.45
CA ALA A 103 19.28 1.44 -2.27
C ALA A 103 18.00 0.84 -2.86
N PHE A 104 16.93 0.75 -2.06
CA PHE A 104 15.62 0.30 -2.51
C PHE A 104 15.05 1.18 -3.64
N ALA A 105 15.06 2.51 -3.44
CA ALA A 105 14.57 3.44 -4.45
C ALA A 105 15.40 3.38 -5.76
N ALA A 106 16.72 3.23 -5.65
CA ALA A 106 17.62 3.10 -6.79
C ALA A 106 17.39 1.80 -7.59
N ASP A 107 17.19 0.66 -6.91
CA ASP A 107 16.87 -0.62 -7.54
C ASP A 107 15.54 -0.55 -8.31
N CYS A 108 14.52 0.10 -7.75
CA CYS A 108 13.27 0.36 -8.47
C CYS A 108 13.50 1.26 -9.69
N ALA A 109 14.27 2.34 -9.53
CA ALA A 109 14.54 3.32 -10.58
C ALA A 109 15.34 2.74 -11.76
N ALA A 110 16.04 1.61 -11.58
CA ALA A 110 16.73 0.90 -12.66
C ALA A 110 15.77 0.14 -13.61
N ARG A 111 14.48 0.01 -13.25
CA ARG A 111 13.48 -0.81 -13.97
C ARG A 111 12.27 0.02 -14.42
N ARG A 112 12.50 1.06 -15.20
CA ARG A 112 11.44 1.97 -15.66
C ARG A 112 10.63 1.40 -16.84
N PRO A 113 9.33 1.72 -16.95
CA PRO A 113 8.54 2.40 -15.94
C PRO A 113 8.23 1.46 -14.77
N TRP A 114 8.26 1.96 -13.53
CA TRP A 114 7.92 1.18 -12.35
C TRP A 114 6.61 1.67 -11.72
N LEU A 115 5.96 0.78 -10.96
CA LEU A 115 4.74 1.05 -10.22
C LEU A 115 4.92 0.73 -8.73
N TRP A 116 4.62 1.71 -7.89
CA TRP A 116 4.45 1.52 -6.44
C TRP A 116 2.98 1.58 -6.07
N SER A 117 2.52 0.59 -5.33
CA SER A 117 1.12 0.46 -4.93
C SER A 117 1.05 -0.21 -3.57
N ASP A 118 0.54 0.52 -2.58
CA ASP A 118 0.30 0.05 -1.23
C ASP A 118 -0.50 1.11 -0.48
N SER A 119 -1.51 0.74 0.31
CA SER A 119 -2.35 1.74 0.99
C SER A 119 -1.55 2.60 1.98
N ARG A 120 -0.48 2.08 2.58
CA ARG A 120 0.31 2.87 3.55
C ARG A 120 1.13 3.96 2.89
N LEU A 121 1.26 3.97 1.56
CA LEU A 121 1.83 5.08 0.82
C LEU A 121 1.08 6.40 1.10
N CYS A 122 -0.20 6.36 1.45
CA CYS A 122 -0.90 7.56 1.90
C CYS A 122 -0.23 8.26 3.09
N TYR A 123 0.43 7.50 3.98
CA TYR A 123 1.20 8.05 5.11
C TYR A 123 2.68 8.25 4.77
N THR A 124 3.26 7.38 3.93
CA THR A 124 4.71 7.37 3.66
C THR A 124 5.11 8.13 2.39
N LEU A 125 4.17 8.69 1.62
CA LEU A 125 4.48 9.39 0.36
C LEU A 125 5.53 10.50 0.53
N ALA A 126 5.37 11.36 1.54
CA ALA A 126 6.32 12.44 1.81
C ALA A 126 7.74 11.93 2.06
N TYR A 127 7.85 10.76 2.69
CA TYR A 127 9.12 10.14 2.95
C TYR A 127 9.81 9.76 1.64
N TRP A 128 9.07 9.02 0.81
CA TRP A 128 9.52 8.45 -0.46
C TRP A 128 9.73 9.46 -1.57
N TRP A 129 8.93 10.52 -1.63
CA TRP A 129 8.99 11.53 -2.68
C TRP A 129 10.38 12.18 -2.79
N ARG A 130 11.13 12.22 -1.67
CA ARG A 130 12.51 12.75 -1.61
C ARG A 130 13.57 11.84 -2.21
N LEU A 131 13.22 10.58 -2.51
CA LEU A 131 14.14 9.53 -2.95
C LEU A 131 13.94 9.11 -4.41
N ILE A 132 12.86 9.58 -5.04
CA ILE A 132 12.48 9.15 -6.39
C ILE A 132 12.63 10.30 -7.39
N ASP A 133 12.61 9.95 -8.67
CA ASP A 133 12.64 10.91 -9.77
C ASP A 133 11.30 11.67 -9.85
N GLN A 134 11.28 12.88 -9.31
CA GLN A 134 10.07 13.71 -9.23
C GLN A 134 9.62 14.23 -10.61
N GLU A 135 10.52 14.33 -11.59
CA GLU A 135 10.21 14.83 -12.92
C GLU A 135 9.42 13.80 -13.73
N ASN A 136 9.77 12.51 -13.56
CA ASN A 136 9.18 11.39 -14.30
C ASN A 136 8.26 10.50 -13.45
N THR A 137 7.81 10.96 -12.28
CA THR A 137 6.85 10.21 -11.44
C THR A 137 5.53 10.97 -11.34
N ARG A 138 4.42 10.23 -11.42
CA ARG A 138 3.06 10.74 -11.27
C ARG A 138 2.30 9.93 -10.22
N VAL A 139 1.35 10.57 -9.55
CA VAL A 139 0.52 9.94 -8.53
C VAL A 139 -0.91 9.73 -9.04
N LEU A 140 -1.46 8.54 -8.87
CA LEU A 140 -2.87 8.25 -9.08
C LEU A 140 -3.55 8.06 -7.72
N VAL A 141 -4.43 8.98 -7.35
CA VAL A 141 -5.21 8.91 -6.11
C VAL A 141 -6.56 8.27 -6.41
N LEU A 142 -6.80 7.10 -5.84
CA LEU A 142 -8.06 6.40 -5.93
C LEU A 142 -8.92 6.74 -4.72
N GLN A 143 -10.13 7.21 -5.01
CA GLN A 143 -11.13 7.53 -3.99
C GLN A 143 -12.36 6.65 -4.20
N ARG A 144 -12.92 6.14 -3.11
CA ARG A 144 -14.21 5.45 -3.10
C ARG A 144 -15.10 6.07 -2.04
N ARG A 145 -16.41 6.03 -2.23
CA ARG A 145 -17.36 6.51 -1.22
C ARG A 145 -17.05 5.83 0.13
N PRO A 146 -16.85 6.60 1.21
CA PRO A 146 -16.51 6.02 2.51
C PRO A 146 -17.51 4.95 2.99
N GLU A 147 -18.80 5.14 2.70
CA GLU A 147 -19.86 4.17 3.01
C GLU A 147 -19.70 2.83 2.32
N GLU A 148 -19.19 2.82 1.09
CA GLU A 148 -18.95 1.58 0.34
C GLU A 148 -17.71 0.86 0.89
N THR A 149 -16.67 1.61 1.26
CA THR A 149 -15.50 1.04 1.95
C THR A 149 -15.88 0.45 3.31
N TRP A 150 -16.77 1.12 4.06
CA TRP A 150 -17.30 0.60 5.33
C TRP A 150 -18.02 -0.75 5.14
N LYS A 151 -18.90 -0.86 4.15
CA LYS A 151 -19.59 -2.12 3.82
C LYS A 151 -18.60 -3.23 3.50
N ASP A 152 -17.55 -2.93 2.73
CA ASP A 152 -16.51 -3.91 2.42
C ASP A 152 -15.76 -4.34 3.69
N PHE A 153 -15.46 -3.43 4.62
CA PHE A 153 -14.81 -3.78 5.88
C PHE A 153 -15.67 -4.67 6.77
N LEU A 154 -16.99 -4.43 6.81
CA LEU A 154 -17.93 -5.34 7.47
C LEU A 154 -17.90 -6.73 6.84
N HIS A 155 -17.96 -6.76 5.51
CA HIS A 155 -17.97 -8.01 4.77
C HIS A 155 -16.68 -8.81 4.95
N LEU A 156 -15.54 -8.13 5.02
CA LEU A 156 -14.22 -8.73 5.27
C LEU A 156 -14.00 -9.13 6.74
N GLY A 157 -14.94 -8.83 7.65
CA GLY A 157 -14.80 -9.09 9.07
C GLY A 157 -13.72 -8.24 9.75
N TRP A 158 -13.38 -7.08 9.18
CA TRP A 158 -12.36 -6.17 9.76
C TRP A 158 -12.91 -5.32 10.90
N ARG A 159 -14.24 -5.17 10.94
CA ARG A 159 -14.97 -4.34 11.90
C ARG A 159 -16.36 -4.94 12.16
N ASP A 160 -16.84 -4.75 13.39
CA ASP A 160 -18.23 -5.04 13.75
C ASP A 160 -19.15 -3.88 13.37
N ASP A 161 -20.40 -4.18 13.00
CA ASP A 161 -21.43 -3.20 12.64
C ASP A 161 -21.96 -2.44 13.87
N THR A 162 -21.17 -1.45 14.32
CA THR A 162 -21.53 -0.54 15.41
C THR A 162 -21.40 0.91 14.96
N LYS A 163 -22.22 1.80 15.55
CA LYS A 163 -22.14 3.24 15.27
C LYS A 163 -20.74 3.82 15.56
N ALA A 164 -20.09 3.35 16.62
CA ALA A 164 -18.75 3.79 17.01
C ALA A 164 -17.70 3.35 15.97
N ASN A 165 -17.72 2.08 15.55
CA ASN A 165 -16.81 1.57 14.53
C ASN A 165 -17.01 2.25 13.18
N ARG A 166 -18.28 2.50 12.80
CA ARG A 166 -18.59 3.24 11.58
C ARG A 166 -17.99 4.64 11.62
N ALA A 167 -18.20 5.39 12.71
CA ALA A 167 -17.63 6.72 12.86
C ALA A 167 -16.08 6.71 12.85
N ASP A 168 -15.46 5.74 13.51
CA ASP A 168 -14.00 5.52 13.48
C ASP A 168 -13.50 5.27 12.06
N VAL A 169 -14.11 4.34 11.31
CA VAL A 169 -13.70 4.03 9.94
C VAL A 169 -13.84 5.23 9.02
N LEU A 170 -14.97 5.93 9.06
CA LEU A 170 -15.18 7.12 8.22
C LEU A 170 -14.12 8.19 8.51
N SER A 171 -13.88 8.49 9.79
CA SER A 171 -12.83 9.44 10.20
C SER A 171 -11.42 8.99 9.78
N ARG A 172 -11.13 7.68 9.83
CA ARG A 172 -9.84 7.14 9.37
C ARG A 172 -9.66 7.22 7.87
N ILE A 173 -10.73 7.03 7.09
CA ILE A 173 -10.70 7.20 5.63
C ILE A 173 -10.30 8.63 5.30
N ASP A 174 -10.92 9.62 5.94
CA ASP A 174 -10.60 11.03 5.76
C ASP A 174 -9.14 11.30 6.14
N HIS A 175 -8.72 10.93 7.35
CA HIS A 175 -7.34 11.13 7.81
C HIS A 175 -6.28 10.47 6.90
N HIS A 176 -6.58 9.29 6.37
CA HIS A 176 -5.67 8.57 5.47
C HIS A 176 -5.48 9.30 4.15
N LEU A 177 -6.58 9.76 3.53
CA LEU A 177 -6.52 10.51 2.28
C LEU A 177 -5.94 11.90 2.49
N ASP A 178 -6.28 12.58 3.59
CA ASP A 178 -5.76 13.90 3.94
C ASP A 178 -4.23 13.88 4.11
N ALA A 179 -3.68 12.84 4.75
CA ALA A 179 -2.23 12.69 4.87
C ALA A 179 -1.51 12.66 3.50
N ALA A 180 -2.12 11.97 2.53
CA ALA A 180 -1.61 11.88 1.17
C ALA A 180 -1.77 13.20 0.40
N MET A 181 -2.97 13.78 0.44
CA MET A 181 -3.31 15.01 -0.28
C MET A 181 -2.50 16.20 0.22
N LEU A 182 -2.31 16.32 1.54
CA LEU A 182 -1.44 17.36 2.11
C LEU A 182 0.00 17.26 1.61
N CYS A 183 0.53 16.04 1.44
CA CYS A 183 1.84 15.83 0.84
C CYS A 183 1.86 16.26 -0.64
N ILE A 184 0.85 15.83 -1.41
CA ILE A 184 0.70 16.18 -2.82
C ILE A 184 0.68 17.69 -3.02
N GLU A 185 -0.14 18.41 -2.24
CA GLU A 185 -0.26 19.86 -2.32
C GLU A 185 1.05 20.56 -1.94
N ARG A 186 1.66 20.17 -0.80
CA ARG A 186 2.89 20.78 -0.30
C ARG A 186 4.06 20.64 -1.26
N HIS A 187 4.18 19.48 -1.92
CA HIS A 187 5.26 19.19 -2.85
C HIS A 187 4.88 19.46 -4.32
N ARG A 188 3.67 19.95 -4.59
CA ARG A 188 3.11 20.15 -5.94
C ARG A 188 3.26 18.90 -6.82
N ILE A 189 2.99 17.74 -6.24
CA ILE A 189 3.15 16.46 -6.92
C ILE A 189 2.14 16.38 -8.08
N PRO A 190 2.59 16.15 -9.32
CA PRO A 190 1.66 15.98 -10.42
C PRO A 190 0.86 14.69 -10.22
N HIS A 191 -0.46 14.82 -10.19
CA HIS A 191 -1.34 13.73 -9.81
C HIS A 191 -2.67 13.75 -10.57
N LEU A 192 -3.36 12.62 -10.54
CA LEU A 192 -4.71 12.43 -11.03
C LEU A 192 -5.56 11.85 -9.91
N VAL A 193 -6.70 12.48 -9.61
CA VAL A 193 -7.72 11.89 -8.73
C VAL A 193 -8.77 11.17 -9.59
N VAL A 194 -9.02 9.91 -9.27
CA VAL A 194 -10.06 9.08 -9.88
C VAL A 194 -10.97 8.55 -8.79
N HIS A 195 -12.27 8.81 -8.92
CA HIS A 195 -13.27 8.17 -8.08
C HIS A 195 -13.63 6.81 -8.67
N TYR A 196 -13.73 5.79 -7.83
CA TYR A 196 -14.11 4.43 -8.21
C TYR A 196 -15.47 4.39 -8.94
N ASP A 197 -16.41 5.26 -8.57
CA ASP A 197 -17.68 5.36 -9.29
C ASP A 197 -17.52 5.87 -10.74
N GLN A 198 -16.56 6.78 -10.99
CA GLN A 198 -16.27 7.28 -12.33
C GLN A 198 -15.61 6.21 -13.19
N PHE A 199 -14.78 5.37 -12.56
CA PHE A 199 -14.19 4.20 -13.20
C PHE A 199 -15.27 3.27 -13.78
N LEU A 200 -16.37 3.07 -13.04
CA LEU A 200 -17.50 2.25 -13.47
C LEU A 200 -18.42 2.98 -14.45
N ALA A 201 -18.74 4.24 -14.20
CA ALA A 201 -19.74 4.99 -14.96
C ALA A 201 -19.22 5.52 -16.31
N ALA A 202 -17.92 5.82 -16.40
CA ALA A 202 -17.29 6.41 -17.58
C ALA A 202 -15.89 5.84 -17.80
N PRO A 203 -15.76 4.53 -18.10
CA PRO A 203 -14.47 3.87 -18.22
C PRO A 203 -13.59 4.44 -19.35
N ALA A 204 -14.18 4.76 -20.51
CA ALA A 204 -13.43 5.35 -21.63
C ALA A 204 -12.79 6.70 -21.26
N THR A 205 -13.56 7.60 -20.62
CA THR A 205 -13.06 8.90 -20.15
C THR A 205 -11.99 8.71 -19.07
N THR A 206 -12.18 7.75 -18.17
CA THR A 206 -11.22 7.45 -17.10
C THR A 206 -9.91 6.89 -17.68
N ALA A 207 -9.99 5.97 -18.64
CA ALA A 207 -8.84 5.42 -19.35
C ALA A 207 -8.05 6.51 -20.09
N ALA A 208 -8.74 7.40 -20.80
CA ALA A 208 -8.11 8.52 -21.51
C ALA A 208 -7.37 9.47 -20.55
N ARG A 209 -7.95 9.80 -19.40
CA ARG A 209 -7.31 10.65 -18.38
C ARG A 209 -6.08 9.99 -17.76
N ILE A 210 -6.16 8.70 -17.42
CA ILE A 210 -5.01 7.95 -16.92
C ILE A 210 -3.93 7.90 -18.02
N GLY A 211 -4.30 7.55 -19.25
CA GLY A 211 -3.40 7.50 -20.39
C GLY A 211 -2.65 8.81 -20.62
N GLN A 212 -3.36 9.94 -20.58
CA GLN A 212 -2.76 11.26 -20.73
C GLN A 212 -1.73 11.58 -19.63
N VAL A 213 -2.04 11.29 -18.36
CA VAL A 213 -1.14 11.63 -17.25
C VAL A 213 0.09 10.73 -17.21
N PHE A 214 -0.07 9.45 -17.54
CA PHE A 214 0.99 8.45 -17.41
C PHE A 214 1.73 8.13 -18.72
N GLY A 215 1.31 8.70 -19.85
CA GLY A 215 1.90 8.42 -21.16
C GLY A 215 1.53 7.04 -21.69
N LEU A 216 0.28 6.60 -21.45
CA LEU A 216 -0.21 5.28 -21.83
C LEU A 216 -1.28 5.37 -22.92
N SER A 217 -1.36 4.34 -23.75
CA SER A 217 -2.50 4.13 -24.65
C SER A 217 -3.47 3.16 -23.97
N LEU A 218 -4.54 3.71 -23.36
CA LEU A 218 -5.55 2.94 -22.65
C LEU A 218 -6.92 3.10 -23.30
N ALA A 219 -7.62 1.98 -23.48
CA ALA A 219 -9.03 1.90 -23.83
C ALA A 219 -9.89 1.58 -22.58
N ALA A 220 -11.21 1.66 -22.73
CA ALA A 220 -12.16 1.30 -21.67
C ALA A 220 -11.99 -0.16 -21.21
N ASP A 221 -11.75 -1.07 -22.16
CA ASP A 221 -11.63 -2.51 -21.89
C ASP A 221 -10.38 -2.84 -21.07
N ASP A 222 -9.31 -2.05 -21.23
CA ASP A 222 -8.08 -2.20 -20.43
C ASP A 222 -8.33 -2.00 -18.94
N LEU A 223 -9.38 -1.26 -18.57
CA LEU A 223 -9.76 -1.03 -17.18
C LEU A 223 -10.39 -2.26 -16.51
N GLY A 224 -10.79 -3.27 -17.29
CA GLY A 224 -11.34 -4.52 -16.75
C GLY A 224 -12.67 -4.35 -16.00
N VAL A 225 -13.43 -3.28 -16.27
CA VAL A 225 -14.70 -2.98 -15.59
C VAL A 225 -15.71 -4.13 -15.74
N HIS A 226 -15.71 -4.80 -16.88
CA HIS A 226 -16.58 -5.95 -17.14
C HIS A 226 -16.34 -7.13 -16.18
N ALA A 227 -15.10 -7.36 -15.76
CA ALA A 227 -14.76 -8.40 -14.79
C ALA A 227 -15.14 -8.02 -13.34
N MET A 228 -15.32 -6.73 -13.03
CA MET A 228 -15.68 -6.27 -11.69
C MET A 228 -17.16 -6.46 -11.34
N GLY A 229 -18.04 -6.66 -12.33
CA GLY A 229 -19.48 -6.77 -12.13
C GLY A 229 -19.91 -8.10 -11.51
N GLU A 230 -19.21 -9.19 -11.81
CA GLU A 230 -19.58 -10.56 -11.41
C GLU A 230 -18.86 -11.02 -10.12
N ASP A 231 -17.70 -10.43 -9.79
CA ASP A 231 -16.77 -10.97 -8.78
C ASP A 231 -16.76 -10.23 -7.42
N LYS A 232 -17.60 -9.21 -7.24
CA LYS A 232 -17.67 -8.38 -6.01
C LYS A 232 -17.99 -9.15 -4.73
N LEU A 233 -18.62 -10.32 -4.83
CA LEU A 233 -19.10 -11.11 -3.69
C LEU A 233 -18.24 -12.34 -3.36
N LEU A 234 -17.48 -12.87 -4.32
CA LEU A 234 -16.80 -14.17 -4.14
C LEU A 234 -15.43 -14.04 -3.46
N ASN A 235 -14.69 -12.96 -3.75
CA ASN A 235 -13.36 -12.74 -3.18
C ASN A 235 -13.39 -12.20 -1.74
N SER A 236 -14.49 -11.59 -1.32
CA SER A 236 -14.61 -10.91 -0.04
C SER A 236 -15.13 -11.84 1.09
N VAL A 237 -16.02 -12.80 0.79
CA VAL A 237 -16.54 -13.79 1.78
C VAL A 237 -15.45 -14.77 2.22
N ARG A 238 -14.64 -15.27 1.28
CA ARG A 238 -13.60 -16.28 1.56
C ARG A 238 -12.44 -15.72 2.39
N PHE A 239 -12.19 -14.41 2.30
CA PHE A 239 -11.15 -13.72 3.06
C PHE A 239 -11.53 -13.54 4.53
N ALA A 240 -12.78 -13.16 4.82
CA ALA A 240 -13.29 -12.93 6.18
C ALA A 240 -13.30 -14.20 7.05
N GLN A 241 -13.77 -15.32 6.49
CA GLN A 241 -13.87 -16.60 7.20
C GLN A 241 -12.50 -17.16 7.64
N ARG A 242 -11.40 -16.69 7.04
CA ARG A 242 -10.05 -17.22 7.24
C ARG A 242 -9.17 -16.34 8.14
N ILE A 243 -9.40 -15.03 8.21
CA ILE A 243 -8.81 -14.16 9.26
C ILE A 243 -9.28 -14.61 10.66
N SER A 244 -10.53 -15.04 10.80
CA SER A 244 -11.02 -15.68 12.03
C SER A 244 -10.28 -16.97 12.40
N ALA A 245 -9.68 -17.68 11.44
CA ALA A 245 -8.88 -18.87 11.71
C ALA A 245 -7.45 -18.53 12.19
N LEU A 246 -6.85 -17.47 11.64
CA LEU A 246 -5.49 -17.03 12.00
C LEU A 246 -5.40 -16.34 13.37
N ASN A 247 -6.45 -15.59 13.76
CA ASN A 247 -6.54 -14.98 15.09
C ASN A 247 -6.69 -16.01 16.22
N ASN A 248 -6.98 -17.28 15.90
CA ASN A 248 -7.06 -18.38 16.87
C ASN A 248 -5.73 -19.16 17.01
N THR A 249 -4.68 -18.80 16.28
CA THR A 249 -3.38 -19.52 16.26
C THR A 249 -2.21 -18.79 16.93
N GLU A 250 -2.43 -17.66 17.62
CA GLU A 250 -1.39 -17.08 18.48
C GLU A 250 -1.17 -17.95 19.73
N GLN A 251 -0.34 -19.00 19.62
CA GLN A 251 0.37 -19.54 20.78
C GLN A 251 1.40 -18.50 21.25
N PRO A 252 1.50 -18.25 22.57
CA PRO A 252 2.52 -17.34 23.08
C PRO A 252 3.91 -17.91 22.80
N LEU A 253 4.77 -17.10 22.18
CA LEU A 253 6.20 -17.37 22.08
C LEU A 253 6.75 -17.55 23.50
N ALA A 254 7.08 -18.80 23.83
CA ALA A 254 7.74 -19.14 25.08
C ALA A 254 9.05 -18.33 25.18
N ALA A 255 9.20 -17.60 26.28
CA ALA A 255 10.44 -16.94 26.63
C ALA A 255 11.52 -18.00 26.85
N ASN A 256 12.46 -18.12 25.92
CA ASN A 256 13.72 -18.82 26.16
C ASN A 256 14.54 -17.98 27.14
N VAL A 257 14.35 -18.24 28.43
CA VAL A 257 15.27 -17.84 29.49
C VAL A 257 16.52 -18.70 29.33
N ILE A 258 17.59 -18.11 28.82
CA ILE A 258 18.92 -18.71 28.90
C ILE A 258 19.38 -18.56 30.35
N GLN A 259 19.28 -19.66 31.09
CA GLN A 259 19.85 -19.81 32.43
C GLN A 259 21.36 -19.98 32.25
N VAL A 260 22.13 -18.96 32.62
CA VAL A 260 23.60 -19.04 32.66
C VAL A 260 23.99 -19.39 34.09
N ASP A 261 24.17 -20.69 34.35
CA ASP A 261 24.76 -21.17 35.59
C ASP A 261 26.28 -21.18 35.51
N GLY A 262 26.90 -20.58 36.54
CA GLY A 262 28.15 -21.05 37.11
C GLY A 262 29.45 -20.46 36.56
N MET A 263 30.03 -19.50 37.30
CA MET A 263 31.47 -19.53 37.56
C MET A 263 31.82 -18.97 38.96
N SER A 264 32.11 -19.95 39.81
CA SER A 264 33.00 -20.00 40.97
C SER A 264 33.65 -18.71 41.51
N THR A 265 33.54 -18.61 42.83
CA THR A 265 34.30 -17.83 43.79
C THR A 265 35.80 -17.67 43.51
N ASN A 266 36.30 -16.46 43.74
CA ASN A 266 37.61 -16.25 44.35
C ASN A 266 37.52 -15.09 45.35
N ARG A 267 37.42 -15.45 46.64
CA ARG A 267 37.81 -14.57 47.74
C ARG A 267 39.30 -14.77 47.90
N ASP A 268 40.07 -13.70 47.75
CA ASP A 268 41.31 -13.59 48.49
C ASP A 268 41.82 -12.14 48.54
N ILE A 269 42.53 -11.91 49.64
CA ILE A 269 43.42 -10.78 49.97
C ILE A 269 42.79 -9.64 50.77
N ALA A 270 43.09 -9.73 52.07
CA ALA A 270 43.14 -8.67 53.04
C ALA A 270 44.20 -7.60 52.72
N ARG A 271 43.84 -6.33 52.90
CA ARG A 271 44.47 -5.33 53.78
C ARG A 271 43.86 -3.96 53.54
#